data_AF-A0A969WSY6-F1
#
_entry.id   AF-A0A969WSY6-F1
#
_cell.length_a   1.000
_cell.length_b   1.000
_cell.length_c   1.000
_cell.angle_alpha   90.00
_cell.angle_beta   90.00
_cell.angle_gamma   90.00
#
_symmetry.space_group_name_H-M   'P 1'
#
loop_
_entity.id
_entity.type
_entity.pdbx_description
1 polymer ?
#
loop_
_entity_poly.entity_id
_entity_poly.type
_entity_poly.pdbx_seq_one_letter_code
_entity_poly.pdbx_strand_id
1 'polypeptide(L)'
;MKKEDFREKAHSVLDEIIDNIAEMEKKANEVSDDMKEEYSKKLERLKEIKLDLTKKLDDYEGMTETRWDVVKESFEEFLVRVSKAWQVSYKKASSAFKK
;
A
#
# COMPACT_ATOMS: atom_id res chain seq x y z
N MET A 1 -0.29 -17.70 -8.44
CA MET A 1 -1.12 -18.14 -7.28
C MET A 1 -2.59 -18.38 -7.65
N LYS A 2 -3.42 -18.96 -6.76
CA LYS A 2 -4.89 -19.03 -6.96
C LYS A 2 -5.52 -17.64 -6.82
N LYS A 3 -6.71 -17.48 -7.40
CA LYS A 3 -7.47 -16.22 -7.39
C LYS A 3 -7.69 -15.73 -5.94
N GLU A 4 -8.23 -16.60 -5.08
CA GLU A 4 -8.48 -16.31 -3.66
C GLU A 4 -7.22 -15.94 -2.88
N ASP A 5 -6.12 -16.70 -3.00
CA ASP A 5 -4.85 -16.36 -2.35
C ASP A 5 -4.39 -14.93 -2.70
N PHE A 6 -4.56 -14.51 -3.96
CA PHE A 6 -4.18 -13.18 -4.39
C PHE A 6 -5.02 -12.12 -3.68
N ARG A 7 -6.34 -12.34 -3.64
CA ARG A 7 -7.28 -11.46 -2.94
C ARG A 7 -6.91 -11.31 -1.49
N GLU A 8 -6.76 -12.41 -0.76
CA GLU A 8 -6.40 -12.38 0.66
C GLU A 8 -5.09 -11.64 0.89
N LYS A 9 -4.06 -11.92 0.08
CA LYS A 9 -2.77 -11.24 0.19
C LYS A 9 -2.87 -9.75 -0.13
N ALA A 10 -3.65 -9.38 -1.14
CA ALA A 10 -3.85 -8.00 -1.55
C ALA A 10 -4.63 -7.20 -0.50
N HIS A 11 -5.69 -7.78 0.09
CA HIS A 11 -6.39 -7.17 1.21
C HIS A 11 -5.50 -7.05 2.44
N SER A 12 -4.71 -8.08 2.77
CA SER A 12 -3.74 -8.00 3.87
C SER A 12 -2.75 -6.84 3.66
N VAL A 13 -2.19 -6.70 2.47
CA VAL A 13 -1.28 -5.58 2.15
C VAL A 13 -2.01 -4.23 2.22
N LEU A 14 -3.27 -4.18 1.78
CA LEU A 14 -4.09 -2.98 1.83
C LEU A 14 -4.36 -2.55 3.27
N ASP A 15 -4.74 -3.48 4.14
CA ASP A 15 -4.99 -3.24 5.56
C ASP A 15 -3.71 -2.79 6.26
N GLU A 16 -2.56 -3.42 5.98
CA GLU A 16 -1.27 -2.95 6.46
C GLU A 16 -1.00 -1.50 6.03
N ILE A 17 -1.23 -1.14 4.77
CA ILE A 17 -1.03 0.24 4.29
C ILE A 17 -1.97 1.20 5.03
N ILE A 18 -3.23 0.83 5.25
CA ILE A 18 -4.22 1.65 5.97
C ILE A 18 -3.78 1.90 7.41
N ASP A 19 -3.39 0.85 8.13
CA ASP A 19 -2.92 0.96 9.52
C ASP A 19 -1.68 1.85 9.62
N ASN A 20 -0.73 1.70 8.69
CA ASN A 20 0.46 2.53 8.65
C ASN A 20 0.15 4.00 8.31
N ILE A 21 -0.81 4.26 7.41
CA ILE A 21 -1.29 5.63 7.15
C ILE A 21 -1.87 6.22 8.43
N ALA A 22 -2.75 5.50 9.13
CA ALA A 22 -3.37 5.98 10.36
C ALA A 22 -2.32 6.26 11.46
N GLU A 23 -1.34 5.38 11.63
CA GLU A 23 -0.22 5.61 12.56
C GLU A 23 0.59 6.85 12.18
N MET A 24 0.91 7.01 10.90
CA MET A 24 1.66 8.17 10.41
C MET A 24 0.87 9.47 10.53
N GLU A 25 -0.43 9.48 10.24
CA GLU A 25 -1.30 10.65 10.44
C GLU A 25 -1.38 11.06 11.90
N LYS A 26 -1.51 10.08 12.81
CA LYS A 26 -1.50 10.35 14.25
C LYS A 26 -0.18 11.00 14.67
N LYS A 27 0.95 10.38 14.32
CA LYS A 27 2.26 10.92 14.70
C LYS A 27 2.56 12.24 13.99
N ALA A 28 2.09 12.46 12.76
CA ALA A 28 2.24 13.73 12.04
C ALA A 28 1.54 14.91 12.77
N ASN A 29 0.48 14.64 13.52
CA ASN A 29 -0.15 15.64 14.39
C ASN A 29 0.66 15.92 15.68
N GLU A 30 1.55 15.01 16.08
CA GLU A 30 2.36 15.11 17.30
C GLU A 30 3.77 15.67 17.05
N VAL A 31 4.23 15.74 15.80
CA VAL A 31 5.55 16.28 15.42
C VAL A 31 5.52 17.78 15.11
N SER A 32 6.71 18.40 15.05
CA SER A 32 6.89 19.81 14.68
C SER A 32 6.53 20.09 13.22
N ASP A 33 6.20 21.35 12.92
CA ASP A 33 5.78 21.79 11.58
C ASP A 33 6.84 21.53 10.49
N ASP A 34 8.14 21.59 10.82
CA ASP A 34 9.23 21.22 9.89
C ASP A 34 9.15 19.76 9.45
N MET A 35 8.75 18.85 10.35
CA MET A 35 8.59 17.44 9.99
C MET A 35 7.27 17.17 9.28
N LYS A 36 6.22 17.98 9.52
CA LYS A 36 4.90 17.80 8.91
C LYS A 36 4.93 17.80 7.39
N GLU A 37 5.79 18.60 6.76
CA GLU A 37 5.89 18.63 5.29
C GLU A 37 6.41 17.29 4.74
N GLU A 38 7.48 16.76 5.33
CA GLU A 38 8.03 15.44 5.00
C GLU A 38 7.03 14.31 5.31
N TYR A 39 6.27 14.43 6.39
CA TYR A 39 5.18 13.52 6.70
C TYR A 39 4.07 13.55 5.66
N SER A 40 3.64 14.75 5.28
CA SER A 40 2.55 14.94 4.32
C SER A 40 2.89 14.35 2.96
N LYS A 41 4.11 14.59 2.45
CA LYS A 41 4.59 13.97 1.20
C LYS A 41 4.60 12.44 1.26
N LYS A 42 5.04 11.87 2.38
CA LYS A 42 5.09 10.40 2.56
C LYS A 42 3.69 9.81 2.71
N LEU A 43 2.80 10.49 3.43
CA LEU A 43 1.40 10.14 3.59
C LEU A 43 0.66 10.16 2.26
N GLU A 44 0.87 11.20 1.46
CA GLU A 44 0.31 11.31 0.11
C GLU A 44 0.75 10.12 -0.74
N ARG A 45 2.05 9.80 -0.73
CA ARG A 45 2.56 8.64 -1.46
C ARG A 45 1.98 7.30 -0.98
N LEU A 46 1.77 7.12 0.31
CA LEU A 46 1.09 5.92 0.84
C LEU A 46 -0.38 5.86 0.41
N LYS A 47 -1.08 7.02 0.41
CA LYS A 47 -2.47 7.12 -0.09
C LYS A 47 -2.57 6.83 -1.58
N GLU A 48 -1.60 7.26 -2.38
CA GLU A 48 -1.51 6.89 -3.80
C GLU A 48 -1.33 5.39 -3.98
N ILE A 49 -0.38 4.78 -3.26
CA ILE A 49 -0.15 3.33 -3.33
C ILE A 49 -1.40 2.54 -2.90
N LYS A 50 -2.08 3.00 -1.84
CA LYS A 50 -3.37 2.45 -1.40
C LYS A 50 -4.41 2.52 -2.51
N LEU A 51 -4.53 3.66 -3.17
CA LEU A 51 -5.50 3.88 -4.25
C LEU A 51 -5.21 2.97 -5.45
N ASP A 52 -3.93 2.86 -5.84
CA ASP A 52 -3.49 1.98 -6.91
C ASP A 52 -3.85 0.52 -6.63
N LEU A 53 -3.55 0.05 -5.41
CA LEU A 53 -3.89 -1.31 -4.98
C LEU A 53 -5.39 -1.54 -4.94
N THR A 54 -6.16 -0.58 -4.44
CA THR A 54 -7.64 -0.66 -4.36
C THR A 54 -8.25 -0.76 -5.76
N LYS A 55 -7.82 0.10 -6.70
CA LYS A 55 -8.28 0.04 -8.09
C LYS A 55 -7.95 -1.30 -8.74
N LYS A 56 -6.75 -1.82 -8.47
CA LYS A 56 -6.32 -3.10 -9.02
C LYS A 56 -7.12 -4.26 -8.44
N LEU A 57 -7.46 -4.21 -7.15
CA LEU A 57 -8.35 -5.18 -6.51
C LEU A 57 -9.77 -5.15 -7.09
N ASP A 58 -10.32 -3.97 -7.34
CA ASP A 58 -11.65 -3.81 -7.97
C ASP A 58 -11.69 -4.41 -9.38
N ASP A 59 -10.67 -4.11 -10.20
CA ASP A 59 -10.46 -4.75 -11.51
C ASP A 59 -10.45 -6.29 -11.40
N TYR A 60 -9.80 -6.82 -10.36
CA TYR A 60 -9.71 -8.25 -10.09
C TYR A 60 -11.04 -8.86 -9.65
N GLU A 61 -11.85 -8.17 -8.83
CA GLU A 61 -13.14 -8.68 -8.36
C GLU A 61 -14.12 -8.87 -9.52
N GLY A 62 -14.03 -8.00 -10.55
CA GLY A 62 -14.78 -8.13 -11.79
C GLY A 62 -14.26 -9.18 -12.79
N MET A 63 -13.10 -9.80 -12.56
CA MET A 63 -12.51 -10.77 -13.51
C MET A 63 -13.04 -12.20 -13.34
N THR A 64 -13.22 -12.88 -14.48
CA THR A 64 -13.46 -14.33 -14.50
C THR A 64 -12.19 -15.12 -14.22
N GLU A 65 -12.33 -16.39 -13.80
CA GLU A 65 -11.17 -17.27 -13.55
C GLU A 65 -10.29 -17.48 -14.79
N THR A 66 -10.89 -17.55 -15.98
CA THR A 66 -10.14 -17.67 -17.24
C THR A 66 -9.26 -16.45 -17.51
N ARG A 67 -9.78 -15.24 -17.23
CA ARG A 67 -8.99 -14.01 -17.41
C ARG A 67 -7.91 -13.91 -16.35
N TRP A 68 -8.22 -14.33 -15.12
CA TRP A 68 -7.26 -14.40 -14.03
C TRP A 68 -6.03 -15.23 -14.40
N ASP A 69 -6.20 -16.42 -14.99
CA ASP A 69 -5.06 -17.28 -15.30
C ASP A 69 -4.02 -16.62 -16.24
N VAL A 70 -4.49 -15.73 -17.12
CA VAL A 70 -3.65 -14.95 -18.04
C VAL A 70 -2.98 -13.76 -17.35
N VAL A 71 -3.67 -13.11 -16.40
CA VAL A 71 -3.17 -11.87 -15.78
C VAL A 71 -2.48 -12.08 -14.43
N LYS A 72 -2.58 -13.27 -13.84
CA LYS A 72 -2.09 -13.58 -12.48
C LYS A 72 -0.65 -13.15 -12.25
N GLU A 73 0.23 -13.39 -13.22
CA GLU A 73 1.65 -13.02 -13.12
C GLU A 73 1.82 -11.50 -13.05
N SER A 74 1.11 -10.75 -13.90
CA SER A 74 1.15 -9.29 -13.89
C SER A 74 0.60 -8.70 -12.59
N PHE A 75 -0.46 -9.32 -12.03
CA PHE A 75 -1.02 -8.92 -10.74
C PHE A 75 -0.08 -9.27 -9.58
N GLU A 76 0.57 -10.43 -9.61
CA GLU A 76 1.58 -10.84 -8.64
C GLU A 76 2.78 -9.88 -8.65
N GLU A 77 3.30 -9.52 -9.82
CA GLU A 77 4.37 -8.52 -9.97
C GLU A 77 3.96 -7.14 -9.46
N PHE A 78 2.73 -6.71 -9.78
CA PHE A 78 2.17 -5.47 -9.27
C PHE A 78 2.12 -5.47 -7.73
N LEU A 79 1.63 -6.55 -7.12
CA LEU A 79 1.54 -6.67 -5.68
C LEU A 79 2.91 -6.61 -5.02
N VAL A 80 3.91 -7.28 -5.60
CA VAL A 80 5.30 -7.21 -5.12
C VAL A 80 5.84 -5.79 -5.22
N ARG A 81 5.54 -5.08 -6.31
CA ARG A 81 5.97 -3.69 -6.50
C ARG A 81 5.31 -2.76 -5.49
N VAL A 82 4.00 -2.87 -5.30
CA VAL A 82 3.24 -2.14 -4.29
C VAL A 82 3.80 -2.43 -2.90
N SER A 83 3.99 -3.72 -2.57
CA SER A 83 4.53 -4.18 -1.30
C SER A 83 5.88 -3.51 -0.98
N LYS A 84 6.80 -3.56 -1.94
CA LYS A 84 8.11 -2.90 -1.80
C LYS A 84 7.98 -1.38 -1.69
N ALA A 85 7.11 -0.76 -2.49
CA ALA A 85 6.96 0.69 -2.51
C ALA A 85 6.47 1.23 -1.16
N TRP A 86 5.43 0.61 -0.58
CA TRP A 86 4.92 1.06 0.71
C TRP A 86 5.91 0.74 1.85
N GLN A 87 6.57 -0.42 1.83
CA GLN A 87 7.59 -0.76 2.82
C GLN A 87 8.77 0.23 2.82
N VAL A 88 9.21 0.68 1.64
CA VAL A 88 10.26 1.70 1.53
C VAL A 88 9.78 3.05 2.05
N SER A 89 8.56 3.45 1.69
CA SER A 89 7.95 4.71 2.18
C SER A 89 7.78 4.68 3.70
N TYR A 90 7.32 3.55 4.26
CA TYR A 90 7.14 3.37 5.69
C TYR A 90 8.47 3.26 6.44
N LYS A 91 9.45 2.45 6.00
CA LYS A 91 10.77 2.38 6.66
C LYS A 91 11.47 3.74 6.72
N LYS A 92 11.35 4.55 5.65
CA LYS A 92 11.87 5.92 5.63
C LYS A 92 11.09 6.88 6.53
N ALA A 93 9.81 6.59 6.80
CA ALA A 93 9.01 7.33 7.76
C ALA A 93 9.35 6.92 9.19
N SER A 94 9.36 5.61 9.49
CA SER A 94 9.69 5.01 10.78
C SER A 94 11.07 5.44 11.28
N SER A 95 12.07 5.54 10.39
CA SER A 95 13.41 6.05 10.72
C SER A 95 13.43 7.54 11.06
N ALA A 96 12.52 8.34 10.49
CA ALA A 96 12.44 9.76 10.79
C ALA A 96 11.89 10.02 12.21
N PHE A 97 11.07 9.10 12.74
CA PHE A 97 10.57 9.19 14.12
C PHE A 97 11.60 8.81 15.20
N LYS A 98 12.71 8.15 14.84
CA LYS A 98 13.70 7.65 15.81
C LYS A 98 14.80 8.67 16.17
N LYS A 99 14.72 9.91 15.69
CA LYS A 99 15.77 10.90 15.86
C LYS A 99 15.32 12.09 16.70
#